data_AF-A0A7Z0LHL7-F1
#
_entry.id   AF-A0A7Z0LHL7-F1
#
_cell.length_a   1.000
_cell.length_b   1.000
_cell.length_c   1.000
_cell.angle_alpha   90.00
_cell.angle_beta   90.00
_cell.angle_gamma   90.00
#
_symmetry.space_group_name_H-M   'P 1'
#
loop_
_entity.id
_entity.type
_entity.pdbx_description
1 polymer ?
#
loop_
_entity_poly.entity_id
_entity_poly.type
_entity_poly.pdbx_seq_one_letter_code
_entity_poly.pdbx_strand_id
1 'polypeptide(L)' 'MESMIIPKKETLIYFDKVDSWILSEEITDNGIILVFKKDTPKEISTLLDIIKDKLDFKIKDYSISN' A
#
# COMPACT_ATOMS: atom_id res chain seq x y z
N MET A 1 -18.19 -23.97 -5.50
CA MET A 1 -17.96 -22.67 -6.14
C MET A 1 -16.92 -21.96 -5.30
N GLU A 2 -15.73 -21.75 -5.85
CA GLU A 2 -14.72 -20.90 -5.21
C GLU A 2 -15.23 -19.46 -5.31
N SER A 3 -15.53 -18.84 -4.17
CA SER A 3 -15.93 -17.44 -4.10
C SER A 3 -14.75 -16.57 -4.53
N MET A 4 -14.76 -16.10 -5.78
CA MET A 4 -13.84 -15.06 -6.23
C MET A 4 -14.15 -13.78 -5.45
N ILE A 5 -13.30 -13.48 -4.47
CA ILE A 5 -13.32 -12.20 -3.77
C ILE A 5 -12.80 -11.17 -4.78
N ILE A 6 -13.70 -10.31 -5.25
CA ILE A 6 -13.30 -9.20 -6.13
C ILE A 6 -12.64 -8.14 -5.22
N PRO A 7 -11.34 -7.85 -5.40
CA PRO A 7 -10.68 -6.81 -4.60
C PRO A 7 -11.30 -5.44 -4.88
N LYS A 8 -11.23 -4.54 -3.90
CA LYS A 8 -11.66 -3.15 -4.11
C LYS A 8 -10.83 -2.48 -5.20
N LYS A 9 -11.45 -1.52 -5.89
CA LYS A 9 -10.79 -0.72 -6.94
C LYS A 9 -9.51 -0.06 -6.42
N GLU A 10 -9.55 0.47 -5.20
CA GLU A 10 -8.42 1.10 -4.53
C GLU A 10 -7.29 0.11 -4.24
N THR A 11 -7.62 -1.13 -3.87
CA THR A 11 -6.63 -2.20 -3.71
C THR A 11 -5.97 -2.56 -5.04
N LEU A 12 -6.72 -2.57 -6.15
CA LEU A 12 -6.12 -2.72 -7.49
C LEU A 12 -5.19 -1.55 -7.83
N ILE A 13 -5.57 -0.31 -7.52
CA ILE A 13 -4.73 0.88 -7.74
C ILE A 13 -3.44 0.80 -6.90
N TYR A 14 -3.53 0.32 -5.66
CA TYR A 14 -2.37 0.08 -4.81
C TYR A 14 -1.38 -0.86 -5.49
N PHE A 15 -1.84 -2.04 -5.94
CA PHE A 15 -0.98 -3.02 -6.60
C PHE A 15 -0.42 -2.54 -7.95
N ASP A 16 -1.18 -1.73 -8.69
CA ASP A 16 -0.74 -1.20 -9.99
C ASP A 16 0.30 -0.08 -9.84
N LYS A 17 0.08 0.86 -8.90
CA LYS A 17 0.83 2.12 -8.86
C LYS A 17 1.75 2.30 -7.66
N VAL A 18 1.44 1.67 -6.53
CA VAL A 18 2.14 1.91 -5.25
C VAL A 18 3.08 0.75 -4.94
N ASP A 19 2.63 -0.48 -5.09
CA ASP A 19 3.35 -1.71 -4.75
C ASP A 19 4.76 -1.78 -5.34
N SER A 20 4.92 -1.39 -6.61
CA SER A 20 6.23 -1.36 -7.28
C SER A 20 7.26 -0.42 -6.64
N TRP A 21 6.83 0.55 -5.82
CA TRP A 21 7.69 1.48 -5.09
C TRP A 21 8.02 1.00 -3.68
N ILE A 22 7.33 -0.04 -3.20
CA ILE A 22 7.59 -0.63 -1.90
C ILE A 22 8.87 -1.46 -2.01
N LEU A 23 9.80 -1.18 -1.10
CA LEU A 23 11.03 -1.92 -0.91
C LEU A 23 10.79 -3.12 0.01
N SER A 24 10.00 -2.93 1.07
CA SER A 24 9.66 -3.97 2.04
C SER A 24 8.36 -3.65 2.77
N GLU A 25 7.69 -4.70 3.24
CA GLU A 25 6.46 -4.63 4.02
C GLU A 25 6.67 -5.35 5.34
N GLU A 26 6.28 -4.71 6.45
CA GLU A 26 6.30 -5.31 7.77
C GLU A 26 4.87 -5.44 8.28
N ILE A 27 4.42 -6.68 8.46
CA ILE A 27 3.08 -6.99 8.96
C ILE A 27 3.14 -7.00 10.49
N THR A 28 2.39 -6.11 11.12
CA THR A 28 2.25 -6.03 12.59
C THR A 28 0.82 -6.30 13.02
N ASP A 29 0.59 -6.62 14.29
CA ASP A 29 -0.76 -6.76 14.86
C ASP A 29 -1.65 -5.52 14.65
N ASN A 30 -1.04 -4.34 14.43
CA ASN A 30 -1.76 -3.07 14.28
C ASN A 30 -1.97 -2.64 12.81
N GLY A 31 -1.47 -3.43 11.85
CA GLY A 31 -1.50 -3.12 10.41
C GLY A 31 -0.13 -3.27 9.76
N ILE A 32 -0.06 -2.91 8.49
CA ILE A 32 1.12 -3.04 7.64
C ILE A 32 1.93 -1.75 7.69
N ILE A 33 3.23 -1.86 7.91
CA ILE A 33 4.20 -0.77 7.79
C ILE A 33 4.92 -0.93 6.45
N LEU A 34 4.89 0.12 5.64
CA LEU A 34 5.51 0.11 4.31
C LEU A 34 6.85 0.83 4.32
N VAL A 35 7.87 0.21 3.72
CA VAL A 35 9.16 0.86 3.45
C VAL A 35 9.23 1.17 1.97
N PHE A 36 9.19 2.45 1.63
CA PHE A 36 9.31 2.94 0.26
C PHE A 36 10.77 3.03 -0.19
N LYS A 37 11.01 2.87 -1.49
CA LYS A 37 12.30 3.18 -2.12
C LYS A 37 12.63 4.67 -1.96
N LYS A 38 13.92 5.00 -1.86
CA LYS A 38 14.42 6.39 -1.72
C LYS A 38 13.95 7.33 -2.84
N ASP A 39 13.91 6.83 -4.06
CA ASP A 39 13.49 7.56 -5.26
C ASP A 39 11.97 7.62 -5.46
N THR A 40 11.18 7.21 -4.46
CA THR A 40 9.72 7.21 -4.59
C THR A 40 9.21 8.64 -4.80
N PRO A 41 8.48 8.91 -5.90
CA PRO A 41 7.89 10.21 -6.15
C PRO A 41 6.88 10.57 -5.06
N LYS A 42 6.83 11.85 -4.68
CA LYS A 42 5.84 12.36 -3.70
C LYS A 42 4.39 12.11 -4.11
N GLU A 43 4.13 11.96 -5.41
CA GLU A 43 2.79 11.60 -5.91
C GLU A 43 2.34 10.21 -5.43
N ILE A 44 3.26 9.26 -5.28
CA ILE A 44 2.94 7.90 -4.84
C ILE A 44 2.54 7.88 -3.36
N SER A 45 3.29 8.57 -2.50
CA SER A 45 2.90 8.69 -1.09
C SER A 45 1.60 9.46 -0.90
N THR A 46 1.35 10.49 -1.73
CA THR A 46 0.07 11.21 -1.75
C THR A 46 -1.08 10.31 -2.19
N LEU A 47 -0.88 9.50 -3.24
CA LEU A 47 -1.87 8.52 -3.70
C LEU A 47 -2.18 7.50 -2.61
N LEU A 48 -1.16 6.96 -1.94
CA LEU A 48 -1.34 6.05 -0.83
C LEU A 48 -2.19 6.69 0.28
N ASP A 49 -1.93 7.95 0.64
CA ASP A 49 -2.70 8.63 1.69
C ASP A 49 -4.19 8.77 1.35
N ILE A 50 -4.50 8.96 0.06
CA ILE A 50 -5.88 9.06 -0.44
C ILE A 50 -6.59 7.69 -0.42
N ILE A 51 -5.88 6.61 -0.75
CA ILE A 51 -6.50 5.28 -0.90
C ILE A 51 -6.40 4.41 0.35
N LYS A 52 -5.47 4.66 1.28
CA LYS A 52 -5.14 3.77 2.41
C LYS A 52 -6.33 3.39 3.28
N ASP A 53 -7.31 4.29 3.45
CA ASP A 53 -8.51 4.06 4.26
C ASP A 53 -9.53 3.14 3.55
N LYS A 54 -9.42 3.03 2.22
CA LYS A 54 -10.34 2.28 1.36
C LYS A 54 -9.79 0.93 0.93
N LEU A 55 -8.56 0.59 1.30
CA LEU A 55 -7.96 -0.70 0.98
C LEU A 55 -8.69 -1.84 1.71
N ASP A 56 -8.51 -3.06 1.22
CA ASP A 56 -8.94 -4.28 1.91
C ASP A 56 -8.06 -4.65 3.12
N PHE A 57 -6.96 -3.93 3.34
CA PHE A 57 -6.03 -4.11 4.45
C PHE A 57 -5.64 -2.76 5.08
N LYS A 58 -5.20 -2.80 6.34
CA LYS A 58 -4.88 -1.60 7.11
C LYS A 58 -3.40 -1.25 7.01
N ILE A 59 -3.10 -0.11 6.39
CA ILE A 59 -1.78 0.53 6.47
C ILE A 59 -1.67 1.26 7.81
N LYS A 60 -0.66 0.93 8.60
CA LYS A 60 -0.36 1.60 9.88
C LYS A 60 0.50 2.83 9.68
N ASP A 61 1.61 2.68 8.95
CA ASP A 61 2.60 3.73 8.77
C ASP A 61 3.44 3.47 7.50
N TYR A 62 4.22 4.46 7.08
CA TYR A 62 5.19 4.30 6.01
C TYR A 62 6.45 5.14 6.21
N SER A 63 7.59 4.61 5.78
CA SER A 63 8.88 5.29 5.82
C SER A 63 9.59 5.21 4.47
N ILE A 64 10.55 6.10 4.22
CA ILE A 64 11.38 6.09 3.02
C ILE A 64 12.75 5.53 3.39
N SER A 65 13.26 4.56 2.63
CA SER A 65 14.58 4.00 2.83
C SER A 65 15.64 5.11 2.70
N ASN A 66 16.48 5.28 3.73
CA ASN A 66 17.52 6.31 3.79
C ASN A 66 18.72 6.00 2.88
#